data_AF-A0A1L9ATQ6-F1
#
_entry.id   AF-A0A1L9ATQ6-F1
#
_cell.length_a   1.000
_cell.length_b   1.000
_cell.length_c   1.000
_cell.angle_alpha   90.00
_cell.angle_beta   90.00
_cell.angle_gamma   90.00
#
_symmetry.space_group_name_H-M   'P 1'
#
loop_
_entity.id
_entity.type
_entity.pdbx_description
1 polymer ?
#
loop_
_entity_poly.entity_id
_entity_poly.type
_entity_poly.pdbx_seq_one_letter_code
_entity_poly.pdbx_strand_id
1 'polypeptide(L)'
;MQLAGQGAPKWVVVRLEQVKEVAASAEGALAITVGPEGALAGAMMSRNSAASASTSGTPANEVYRHRGGNRQVERNSERWHLPRGVSVKDIPASDPLGDRLHAAAQQVAAKWGRHLFTRRERAAYDRMLRRGLVHRANLQERQARGRWVEAQLEKLFPSLDWRSRGVDVVGPAGQNYHYEILSGTESNFELHGRRMASTFFRMIFF
;
A
#
# COMPACT_ATOMS: atom_id res chain seq x y z
N MET A 1 -10.76 31.80 43.10
CA MET A 1 -11.35 30.58 42.52
C MET A 1 -11.23 30.71 41.00
N GLN A 2 -10.43 29.86 40.37
CA GLN A 2 -9.84 30.09 39.05
C GLN A 2 -10.70 29.46 37.94
N LEU A 3 -11.03 30.25 36.92
CA LEU A 3 -11.68 29.83 35.68
C LEU A 3 -10.68 29.01 34.85
N ALA A 4 -11.02 27.76 34.52
CA ALA A 4 -10.28 26.94 33.56
C ALA A 4 -11.02 26.96 32.21
N GLY A 5 -10.50 27.74 31.27
CA GLY A 5 -10.93 27.74 29.88
C GLY A 5 -10.59 26.43 29.20
N GLN A 6 -11.58 25.81 28.57
CA GLN A 6 -11.43 24.63 27.73
C GLN A 6 -10.61 24.98 26.49
N GLY A 7 -9.49 24.28 26.31
CA GLY A 7 -8.61 24.43 25.15
C GLY A 7 -9.25 23.89 23.88
N ALA A 8 -9.35 24.74 22.86
CA ALA A 8 -9.66 24.33 21.49
C ALA A 8 -8.54 23.46 20.91
N PRO A 9 -8.84 22.48 20.03
CA PRO A 9 -7.81 21.68 19.38
C PRO A 9 -6.98 22.55 18.42
N LYS A 10 -5.66 22.59 18.67
CA LYS A 10 -4.67 23.19 17.75
C LYS A 10 -4.57 22.34 16.49
N TRP A 11 -4.95 22.91 15.35
CA TRP A 11 -4.63 22.35 14.04
C TRP A 11 -3.18 22.70 13.68
N VAL A 12 -2.35 21.68 13.47
CA VAL A 12 -1.01 21.85 12.89
C VAL A 12 -1.13 21.65 11.38
N VAL A 13 -0.96 22.72 10.62
CA VAL A 13 -0.77 22.67 9.16
C VAL A 13 0.72 22.45 8.91
N VAL A 14 1.11 21.29 8.42
CA VAL A 14 2.49 21.04 7.96
C VAL A 14 2.58 21.44 6.49
N ARG A 15 3.35 22.49 6.19
CA ARG A 15 3.78 22.81 4.82
C ARG A 15 4.83 21.77 4.40
N LEU A 16 4.62 21.14 3.25
CA LEU A 16 5.63 20.36 2.56
C LEU A 16 6.64 21.32 1.90
N GLU A 17 7.83 21.44 2.47
CA GLU A 17 8.97 22.04 1.76
C GLU A 17 9.70 20.97 0.93
N GLN A 18 9.85 21.25 -0.36
CA GLN A 18 10.70 20.53 -1.31
C GLN A 18 12.12 21.09 -1.27
N VAL A 19 13.15 20.24 -1.12
CA VAL A 19 14.53 20.39 -1.70
C VAL A 19 15.17 18.98 -1.64
N LYS A 20 15.75 18.29 -2.66
CA LYS A 20 16.58 18.52 -3.85
C LYS A 20 18.09 18.42 -3.59
N GLU A 21 18.69 17.24 -3.79
CA GLU A 21 20.07 17.13 -4.30
C GLU A 21 20.35 15.76 -4.96
N VAL A 22 21.08 15.77 -6.07
CA VAL A 22 21.60 14.59 -6.80
C VAL A 22 23.10 14.78 -6.88
N ALA A 23 23.86 13.87 -6.26
CA ALA A 23 25.30 13.75 -6.50
C ALA A 23 25.55 12.49 -7.34
N ALA A 24 26.10 12.68 -8.54
CA ALA A 24 26.60 11.60 -9.37
C ALA A 24 28.07 11.32 -8.99
N SER A 25 28.42 10.04 -8.83
CA SER A 25 29.83 9.63 -8.87
C SER A 25 30.09 8.79 -10.10
N ALA A 26 31.09 9.20 -10.86
CA ALA A 26 31.62 8.53 -12.02
C ALA A 26 32.61 7.48 -11.56
N GLU A 27 32.23 6.19 -11.62
CA GLU A 27 33.10 5.04 -11.90
C GLU A 27 32.31 3.73 -11.72
N GLY A 28 31.84 3.18 -12.84
CA GLY A 28 31.99 1.75 -13.18
C GLY A 28 31.43 0.61 -12.31
N ALA A 29 30.86 0.84 -11.12
CA ALA A 29 30.30 -0.24 -10.30
C ALA A 29 29.03 0.23 -9.58
N LEU A 30 27.86 -0.19 -10.08
CA LEU A 30 26.60 -0.09 -9.34
C LEU A 30 26.59 -1.16 -8.23
N ALA A 31 27.29 -0.88 -7.14
CA ALA A 31 27.00 -1.52 -5.87
C ALA A 31 25.64 -0.98 -5.40
N ILE A 32 24.60 -1.82 -5.45
CA ILE A 32 23.31 -1.51 -4.83
C ILE A 32 23.53 -1.67 -3.32
N THR A 33 23.95 -0.61 -2.66
CA THR A 33 23.69 -0.44 -1.23
C THR A 33 22.19 -0.28 -1.10
N VAL A 34 21.53 -1.34 -0.63
CA VAL A 34 20.13 -1.30 -0.22
C VAL A 34 20.05 -0.28 0.92
N GLY A 35 19.66 0.95 0.57
CA GLY A 35 19.47 2.03 1.53
C GLY A 35 18.39 1.65 2.54
N PRO A 36 18.39 2.27 3.74
CA PRO A 36 17.53 1.87 4.85
C PRO A 36 16.03 2.15 4.62
N GLU A 37 15.56 2.40 3.40
CA GLU A 37 14.14 2.61 3.09
C GLU A 37 13.29 1.34 3.33
N GLY A 38 13.89 0.15 3.22
CA GLY A 38 13.27 -1.10 3.69
C GLY A 38 13.19 -1.24 5.22
N ALA A 39 14.03 -0.50 5.95
CA ALA A 39 14.06 -0.48 7.41
C ALA A 39 13.28 0.72 8.01
N LEU A 40 13.11 1.81 7.25
CA LEU A 40 12.38 3.02 7.66
C LEU A 40 10.87 2.81 7.71
N ALA A 41 10.32 1.89 6.91
CA ALA A 41 8.94 1.46 7.06
C ALA A 41 8.67 0.80 8.42
N GLY A 42 9.65 0.07 8.98
CA GLY A 42 9.56 -0.53 10.32
C GLY A 42 9.93 0.42 11.46
N ALA A 43 10.92 1.29 11.27
CA ALA A 43 11.49 2.08 12.36
C ALA A 43 10.75 3.39 12.69
N MET A 44 9.97 3.97 11.76
CA MET A 44 9.24 5.22 12.04
C MET A 44 7.87 5.01 12.73
N MET A 45 7.39 3.77 12.87
CA MET A 45 6.08 3.46 13.47
C MET A 45 6.04 3.42 15.01
N SER A 46 7.17 3.62 15.70
CA SER A 46 7.24 3.53 17.16
C SER A 46 6.81 4.80 17.94
N ARG A 47 6.37 5.88 17.27
CA ARG A 47 6.17 7.18 17.96
C ARG A 47 4.76 7.55 18.40
N ASN A 48 3.74 6.75 18.15
CA ASN A 48 2.38 7.04 18.62
C ASN A 48 1.84 6.02 19.65
N SER A 49 2.72 5.38 20.42
CA SER A 49 2.35 4.62 21.62
C SER A 49 1.97 5.55 22.76
N ALA A 50 0.82 6.21 22.68
CA ALA A 50 0.16 6.80 23.83
C ALA A 50 -1.35 6.79 23.64
N ALA A 51 -2.02 6.14 24.59
CA ALA A 51 -3.47 6.03 24.81
C ALA A 51 -4.24 4.98 23.98
N SER A 52 -4.29 3.74 24.49
CA SER A 52 -5.53 3.18 25.08
C SER A 52 -5.30 1.74 25.56
N ALA A 53 -5.69 1.48 26.81
CA ALA A 53 -5.54 0.20 27.48
C ALA A 53 -6.66 -0.81 27.14
N SER A 54 -6.26 -2.09 27.16
CA SER A 54 -7.01 -3.35 27.31
C SER A 54 -8.09 -3.73 26.29
N THR A 55 -7.79 -4.74 25.45
CA THR A 55 -8.63 -5.93 25.27
C THR A 55 -7.74 -7.07 24.77
N SER A 56 -7.90 -8.28 25.32
CA SER A 56 -7.23 -9.50 24.87
C SER A 56 -7.43 -9.74 23.38
N GLY A 57 -6.35 -9.58 22.63
CA GLY A 57 -6.29 -9.71 21.18
C GLY A 57 -4.95 -9.14 20.71
N THR A 58 -4.39 -9.70 19.65
CA THR A 58 -3.14 -9.18 19.08
C THR A 58 -3.30 -7.69 18.77
N PRO A 59 -2.40 -6.80 19.22
CA PRO A 59 -2.54 -5.37 18.99
C PRO A 59 -2.54 -5.10 17.49
N ALA A 60 -3.51 -4.31 17.03
CA ALA A 60 -3.51 -3.76 15.67
C ALA A 60 -3.29 -2.25 15.75
N ASN A 61 -2.42 -1.74 14.88
CA ASN A 61 -2.09 -0.33 14.81
C ASN A 61 -2.98 0.34 13.76
N GLU A 62 -3.66 1.42 14.13
CA GLU A 62 -4.40 2.22 13.16
C GLU A 62 -3.42 3.04 12.31
N VAL A 63 -3.41 2.79 11.00
CA VAL A 63 -2.51 3.46 10.05
C VAL A 63 -3.18 4.70 9.45
N TYR A 64 -4.47 4.58 9.09
CA TYR A 64 -5.26 5.71 8.61
C TYR A 64 -6.69 5.67 9.12
N ARG A 65 -7.25 6.86 9.35
CA ARG A 65 -8.68 7.07 9.57
C ARG A 65 -9.22 8.08 8.58
N HIS A 66 -10.22 7.68 7.82
CA HIS A 66 -10.88 8.56 6.86
C HIS A 66 -12.08 9.25 7.51
N ARG A 67 -12.43 10.45 7.02
CA ARG A 67 -13.60 11.22 7.52
C ARG A 67 -14.93 10.45 7.42
N GLY A 68 -15.02 9.48 6.51
CA GLY A 68 -16.18 8.60 6.34
C GLY A 68 -16.31 7.48 7.39
N GLY A 69 -15.34 7.36 8.31
CA GLY A 69 -15.34 6.36 9.39
C GLY A 69 -14.75 5.01 9.01
N ASN A 70 -14.36 4.81 7.75
CA ASN A 70 -13.49 3.70 7.34
C ASN A 70 -12.04 3.97 7.75
N ARG A 71 -11.28 2.90 7.96
CA ARG A 71 -9.92 2.96 8.50
C ARG A 71 -9.03 1.90 7.89
N GLN A 72 -7.73 2.14 7.95
CA GLN A 72 -6.71 1.15 7.63
C GLN A 72 -5.97 0.78 8.90
N VAL A 73 -5.75 -0.51 9.09
CA VAL A 73 -5.06 -1.05 10.27
C VAL A 73 -3.97 -2.02 9.83
N GLU A 74 -2.94 -2.13 10.65
CA GLU A 74 -1.92 -3.14 10.51
C GLU A 74 -2.01 -4.14 11.67
N ARG A 75 -2.04 -5.43 11.35
CA ARG A 75 -2.05 -6.53 12.32
C ARG A 75 -1.16 -7.64 11.77
N ASN A 76 -0.19 -8.13 12.55
CA ASN A 76 0.74 -9.19 12.12
C ASN A 76 1.49 -8.86 10.80
N SER A 77 1.87 -7.59 10.59
CA SER A 77 2.47 -7.10 9.33
C SER A 77 1.57 -7.22 8.10
N GLU A 78 0.28 -7.50 8.31
CA GLU A 78 -0.75 -7.47 7.29
C GLU A 78 -1.48 -6.14 7.35
N ARG A 79 -1.76 -5.57 6.19
CA ARG A 79 -2.50 -4.32 6.09
C ARG A 79 -3.94 -4.60 5.67
N TRP A 80 -4.88 -4.02 6.41
CA TRP A 80 -6.30 -4.23 6.24
C TRP A 80 -7.02 -2.91 6.09
N HIS A 81 -8.04 -2.87 5.25
CA HIS A 81 -8.99 -1.78 5.18
C HIS A 81 -10.32 -2.23 5.75
N LEU A 82 -10.78 -1.51 6.78
CA LEU A 82 -12.02 -1.79 7.50
C LEU A 82 -13.05 -0.71 7.16
N PRO A 83 -14.23 -1.08 6.64
CA PRO A 83 -15.30 -0.13 6.44
C PRO A 83 -15.88 0.32 7.79
N ARG A 84 -16.67 1.38 7.76
CA ARG A 84 -17.30 1.91 8.98
C ARG A 84 -18.12 0.81 9.67
N GLY A 85 -17.88 0.61 10.96
CA GLY A 85 -18.59 -0.37 11.78
C GLY A 85 -17.90 -1.74 11.88
N VAL A 86 -16.95 -2.06 10.99
CA VAL A 86 -16.16 -3.31 11.07
C VAL A 86 -15.02 -3.13 12.07
N SER A 87 -14.90 -4.09 12.98
CA SER A 87 -13.92 -4.14 14.05
C SER A 87 -12.63 -4.82 13.61
N VAL A 88 -11.52 -4.48 14.27
CA VAL A 88 -10.26 -5.24 14.15
C VAL A 88 -10.46 -6.72 14.54
N LYS A 89 -11.43 -6.99 15.44
CA LYS A 89 -11.79 -8.36 15.85
C LYS A 89 -12.38 -9.19 14.72
N ASP A 90 -12.92 -8.54 13.69
CA ASP A 90 -13.49 -9.22 12.51
C ASP A 90 -12.40 -9.64 11.51
N ILE A 91 -11.15 -9.17 11.70
CA ILE A 91 -10.00 -9.66 10.95
C ILE A 91 -9.72 -11.10 11.38
N PRO A 92 -9.65 -12.06 10.45
CA PRO A 92 -9.39 -13.46 10.78
C PRO A 92 -8.07 -13.61 11.54
N ALA A 93 -7.99 -14.63 12.39
CA ALA A 93 -6.73 -14.94 13.09
C ALA A 93 -5.66 -15.53 12.15
N SER A 94 -6.09 -16.11 11.02
CA SER A 94 -5.24 -16.69 9.99
C SER A 94 -5.90 -16.50 8.62
N ASP A 95 -5.12 -16.11 7.63
CA ASP A 95 -5.53 -15.97 6.23
C ASP A 95 -4.48 -16.58 5.28
N PRO A 96 -4.41 -17.92 5.19
CA PRO A 96 -3.39 -18.60 4.38
C PRO A 96 -3.51 -18.30 2.88
N LEU A 97 -4.69 -17.91 2.40
CA LEU A 97 -4.87 -17.49 1.01
C LEU A 97 -4.22 -16.13 0.77
N GLY A 98 -4.51 -15.13 1.61
CA GLY A 98 -3.86 -13.83 1.52
C GLY A 98 -2.34 -13.91 1.68
N ASP A 99 -1.84 -14.80 2.54
CA ASP A 99 -0.39 -15.01 2.72
C ASP A 99 0.26 -15.54 1.43
N ARG A 100 -0.38 -16.52 0.79
CA ARG A 100 0.09 -17.06 -0.49
C ARG A 100 0.00 -16.03 -1.61
N LEU A 101 -1.08 -15.23 -1.64
CA LEU A 101 -1.23 -14.13 -2.61
C LEU A 101 -0.13 -13.09 -2.42
N HIS A 102 0.19 -12.71 -1.18
CA HIS A 102 1.23 -11.74 -0.87
C HIS A 102 2.62 -12.25 -1.25
N ALA A 103 2.97 -13.47 -0.87
CA ALA A 103 4.23 -14.08 -1.25
C ALA A 103 4.38 -14.19 -2.78
N ALA A 104 3.31 -14.61 -3.48
CA ALA A 104 3.32 -14.68 -4.93
C ALA A 104 3.44 -13.29 -5.57
N ALA A 105 2.77 -12.28 -5.04
CA ALA A 105 2.84 -10.90 -5.55
C ALA A 105 4.27 -10.37 -5.46
N GLN A 106 4.95 -10.56 -4.33
CA GLN A 106 6.36 -10.18 -4.16
C GLN A 106 7.27 -10.91 -5.15
N GLN A 107 7.13 -12.23 -5.29
CA GLN A 107 7.95 -13.04 -6.19
C GLN A 107 7.75 -12.68 -7.65
N VAL A 108 6.50 -12.49 -8.06
CA VAL A 108 6.16 -12.06 -9.43
C VAL A 108 6.73 -10.68 -9.67
N ALA A 109 6.46 -9.72 -8.78
CA ALA A 109 6.88 -8.34 -8.97
C ALA A 109 8.39 -8.14 -8.95
N ALA A 110 9.16 -9.04 -8.32
CA ALA A 110 10.62 -9.07 -8.39
C ALA A 110 11.15 -9.45 -9.79
N LYS A 111 10.37 -10.18 -10.59
CA LYS A 111 10.72 -10.52 -11.98
C LYS A 111 10.38 -9.40 -12.96
N TRP A 112 9.68 -8.37 -12.51
CA TRP A 112 9.32 -7.25 -13.37
C TRP A 112 10.56 -6.51 -13.86
N GLY A 113 10.52 -6.07 -15.12
CA GLY A 113 11.53 -5.19 -15.67
C GLY A 113 11.04 -4.52 -16.93
N ARG A 114 11.73 -3.45 -17.35
CA ARG A 114 11.38 -2.68 -18.56
C ARG A 114 11.28 -3.54 -19.82
N HIS A 115 11.94 -4.70 -19.88
CA HIS A 115 11.84 -5.63 -21.01
C HIS A 115 10.42 -6.19 -21.20
N LEU A 116 9.60 -6.22 -20.15
CA LEU A 116 8.21 -6.69 -20.17
C LEU A 116 7.19 -5.65 -20.59
N PHE A 117 7.61 -4.39 -20.82
CA PHE A 117 6.72 -3.41 -21.46
C PHE A 117 6.29 -3.89 -22.84
N THR A 118 5.02 -3.64 -23.16
CA THR A 118 4.58 -3.64 -24.55
C THR A 118 5.39 -2.60 -25.33
N ARG A 119 5.51 -2.79 -26.66
CA ARG A 119 6.21 -1.83 -27.53
C ARG A 119 5.67 -0.39 -27.38
N ARG A 120 4.36 -0.25 -27.19
CA ARG A 120 3.69 1.05 -26.99
C ARG A 120 4.06 1.69 -25.66
N GLU A 121 4.03 0.92 -24.58
CA GLU A 121 4.42 1.40 -23.24
C GLU A 121 5.88 1.82 -23.20
N ARG A 122 6.78 1.00 -23.76
CA ARG A 122 8.21 1.35 -23.85
C ARG A 122 8.43 2.66 -24.60
N ALA A 123 7.79 2.81 -25.77
CA ALA A 123 7.90 4.03 -26.55
C ALA A 123 7.34 5.25 -25.81
N ALA A 124 6.23 5.11 -25.08
CA ALA A 124 5.67 6.17 -24.25
C ALA A 124 6.60 6.56 -23.10
N TYR A 125 7.14 5.57 -22.38
CA TYR A 125 8.10 5.75 -21.31
C TYR A 125 9.35 6.49 -21.79
N ASP A 126 9.97 6.03 -22.89
CA ASP A 126 11.19 6.65 -23.42
C ASP A 126 10.91 8.08 -23.93
N ARG A 127 9.73 8.36 -24.50
CA ARG A 127 9.32 9.72 -24.86
C ARG A 127 9.20 10.63 -23.64
N MET A 128 8.65 10.13 -22.52
CA MET A 128 8.55 10.91 -21.29
C MET A 128 9.92 11.24 -20.72
N LEU A 129 10.84 10.27 -20.68
CA LEU A 129 12.22 10.49 -20.23
C LEU A 129 12.96 11.51 -21.10
N ARG A 130 12.88 11.39 -22.44
CA ARG A 130 13.49 12.37 -23.36
C ARG A 130 12.99 13.80 -23.16
N ARG A 131 11.77 13.97 -22.64
CA ARG A 131 11.16 15.27 -22.33
C ARG A 131 11.39 15.73 -20.89
N GLY A 132 12.19 15.02 -20.10
CA GLY A 132 12.43 15.32 -18.69
C GLY A 132 11.23 15.02 -17.76
N LEU A 133 10.21 14.30 -18.24
CA LEU A 133 8.98 14.00 -17.49
C LEU A 133 9.13 12.75 -16.61
N VAL A 134 10.18 12.72 -15.78
CA VAL A 134 10.57 11.53 -14.99
C VAL A 134 9.44 11.03 -14.09
N HIS A 135 8.73 11.94 -13.41
CA HIS A 135 7.61 11.55 -12.54
C HIS A 135 6.48 10.83 -13.30
N ARG A 136 6.15 11.30 -14.52
CA ARG A 136 5.14 10.65 -15.36
C ARG A 136 5.62 9.29 -15.88
N ALA A 137 6.91 9.18 -16.22
CA ALA A 137 7.50 7.91 -16.62
C ALA A 137 7.42 6.87 -15.49
N ASN A 138 7.74 7.27 -14.26
CA ASN A 138 7.64 6.39 -13.08
C ASN A 138 6.19 5.99 -12.78
N LEU A 139 5.22 6.92 -12.91
CA LEU A 139 3.81 6.58 -12.75
C LEU A 139 3.35 5.55 -13.79
N GLN A 140 3.73 5.73 -15.06
CA GLN A 140 3.43 4.79 -16.14
C GLN A 140 4.04 3.41 -15.87
N GLU A 141 5.29 3.38 -15.40
CA GLU A 141 6.02 2.16 -15.09
C GLU A 141 5.36 1.38 -13.94
N ARG A 142 4.98 2.07 -12.85
CA ARG A 142 4.22 1.46 -11.74
C ARG A 142 2.88 0.89 -12.18
N GLN A 143 2.13 1.62 -13.02
CA GLN A 143 0.85 1.13 -13.53
C GLN A 143 1.01 -0.11 -14.42
N ALA A 144 2.06 -0.14 -15.25
CA ALA A 144 2.36 -1.31 -16.07
C ALA A 144 2.83 -2.49 -15.22
N ARG A 145 3.67 -2.26 -14.20
CA ARG A 145 4.08 -3.27 -13.22
C ARG A 145 2.86 -3.88 -12.54
N GLY A 146 1.93 -3.05 -12.07
CA GLY A 146 0.67 -3.49 -11.46
C GLY A 146 -0.13 -4.42 -12.35
N ARG A 147 -0.47 -3.97 -13.58
CA ARG A 147 -1.21 -4.79 -14.54
C ARG A 147 -0.51 -6.11 -14.85
N TRP A 148 0.81 -6.10 -14.98
CA TRP A 148 1.54 -7.32 -15.29
C TRP A 148 1.59 -8.28 -14.11
N VAL A 149 1.75 -7.77 -12.87
CA VAL A 149 1.70 -8.58 -11.65
C VAL A 149 0.33 -9.24 -11.51
N GLU A 150 -0.74 -8.47 -11.62
CA GLU A 150 -2.13 -8.96 -11.58
C GLU A 150 -2.35 -10.07 -12.61
N ALA A 151 -1.95 -9.85 -13.87
CA ALA A 151 -2.07 -10.83 -14.95
C ALA A 151 -1.22 -12.11 -14.73
N GLN A 152 -0.12 -12.07 -13.97
CA GLN A 152 0.58 -13.29 -13.60
C GLN A 152 -0.10 -14.00 -12.42
N LEU A 153 -0.59 -13.24 -11.43
CA LEU A 153 -1.30 -13.82 -10.29
C LEU A 153 -2.59 -14.51 -10.73
N GLU A 154 -3.33 -13.94 -11.68
CA GLU A 154 -4.51 -14.58 -12.27
C GLU A 154 -4.21 -15.97 -12.84
N LYS A 155 -3.03 -16.14 -13.47
CA LYS A 155 -2.58 -17.44 -13.98
C LYS A 155 -2.16 -18.41 -12.88
N LEU A 156 -1.58 -17.90 -11.79
CA LEU A 156 -1.14 -18.72 -10.65
C LEU A 156 -2.32 -19.15 -9.78
N PHE A 157 -3.39 -18.37 -9.75
CA PHE A 157 -4.59 -18.60 -8.95
C PHE A 157 -5.86 -18.56 -9.83
N PRO A 158 -6.00 -19.49 -10.80
CA PRO A 158 -7.07 -19.45 -11.79
C PRO A 158 -8.46 -19.75 -11.21
N SER A 159 -8.53 -20.30 -10.00
CA SER A 159 -9.78 -20.62 -9.32
C SER A 159 -10.35 -19.45 -8.52
N LEU A 160 -9.62 -18.33 -8.41
CA LEU A 160 -10.11 -17.13 -7.72
C LEU A 160 -10.96 -16.29 -8.67
N ASP A 161 -11.87 -15.51 -8.09
CA ASP A 161 -12.72 -14.60 -8.83
C ASP A 161 -12.05 -13.23 -8.97
N TRP A 162 -11.37 -13.04 -10.11
CA TRP A 162 -10.64 -11.82 -10.46
C TRP A 162 -11.57 -10.77 -11.09
N ARG A 163 -11.45 -9.51 -10.66
CA ARG A 163 -12.31 -8.42 -11.14
C ARG A 163 -11.47 -7.23 -11.59
N SER A 164 -11.83 -6.68 -12.76
CA SER A 164 -11.24 -5.43 -13.27
C SER A 164 -11.84 -4.16 -12.65
N ARG A 165 -12.81 -4.30 -11.74
CA ARG A 165 -13.51 -3.19 -11.07
C ARG A 165 -13.80 -3.58 -9.61
N GLY A 166 -13.61 -2.62 -8.72
CA GLY A 166 -13.78 -2.84 -7.29
C GLY A 166 -12.48 -3.34 -6.69
N VAL A 167 -12.58 -4.45 -5.96
CA VAL A 167 -11.43 -5.19 -5.42
C VAL A 167 -10.88 -6.14 -6.47
N ASP A 168 -9.56 -6.33 -6.52
CA ASP A 168 -8.94 -7.18 -7.55
C ASP A 168 -9.34 -8.66 -7.43
N VAL A 169 -9.51 -9.16 -6.20
CA VAL A 169 -9.94 -10.55 -5.95
C VAL A 169 -11.07 -10.61 -4.96
N VAL A 170 -12.20 -11.20 -5.38
CA VAL A 170 -13.31 -11.48 -4.49
C VAL A 170 -12.96 -12.70 -3.62
N GLY A 171 -12.99 -12.50 -2.30
CA GLY A 171 -12.88 -13.58 -1.31
C GLY A 171 -13.79 -14.79 -1.61
N PRO A 172 -13.32 -16.03 -1.37
CA PRO A 172 -14.12 -17.23 -1.56
C PRO A 172 -15.45 -17.25 -0.77
N ALA A 173 -16.36 -18.14 -1.16
CA ALA A 173 -17.65 -18.30 -0.48
C ALA A 173 -17.48 -18.53 1.03
N GLY A 174 -18.26 -17.79 1.83
CA GLY A 174 -18.18 -17.81 3.29
C GLY A 174 -17.20 -16.81 3.91
N GLN A 175 -16.35 -16.17 3.09
CA GLN A 175 -15.47 -15.09 3.52
C GLN A 175 -16.18 -13.73 3.45
N ASN A 176 -15.99 -12.88 4.45
CA ASN A 176 -16.58 -11.53 4.52
C ASN A 176 -15.60 -10.41 4.11
N TYR A 177 -14.43 -10.76 3.60
CA TYR A 177 -13.41 -9.83 3.13
C TYR A 177 -12.87 -10.26 1.76
N HIS A 178 -12.22 -9.32 1.08
CA HIS A 178 -11.64 -9.52 -0.26
C HIS A 178 -10.16 -9.16 -0.27
N TYR A 179 -9.52 -9.19 -1.44
CA TYR A 179 -8.10 -8.81 -1.59
C TYR A 179 -7.93 -7.72 -2.63
N GLU A 180 -7.06 -6.76 -2.33
CA GLU A 180 -6.64 -5.71 -3.26
C GLU A 180 -5.12 -5.80 -3.48
N ILE A 181 -4.68 -5.88 -4.73
CA ILE A 181 -3.28 -6.02 -5.14
C ILE A 181 -2.69 -4.65 -5.49
N LEU A 182 -1.72 -4.19 -4.70
CA LEU A 182 -1.23 -2.81 -4.74
C LEU A 182 0.29 -2.76 -4.93
N SER A 183 0.78 -1.82 -5.74
CA SER A 183 2.21 -1.59 -5.93
C SER A 183 2.92 -0.90 -4.74
N GLY A 184 2.38 -1.00 -3.53
CA GLY A 184 3.07 -0.66 -2.28
C GLY A 184 3.29 0.81 -1.91
N THR A 185 2.77 1.80 -2.65
CA THR A 185 3.00 3.22 -2.28
C THR A 185 1.96 3.75 -1.30
N GLU A 186 2.36 4.64 -0.40
CA GLU A 186 1.49 5.31 0.57
C GLU A 186 0.26 5.95 -0.09
N SER A 187 0.49 6.69 -1.18
CA SER A 187 -0.57 7.32 -1.98
C SER A 187 -1.55 6.30 -2.58
N ASN A 188 -1.08 5.09 -2.92
CA ASN A 188 -1.94 4.06 -3.47
C ASN A 188 -2.80 3.45 -2.37
N PHE A 189 -2.24 3.18 -1.19
CA PHE A 189 -3.00 2.67 -0.05
C PHE A 189 -4.12 3.64 0.35
N GLU A 190 -3.81 4.94 0.46
CA GLU A 190 -4.81 5.93 0.85
C GLU A 190 -5.92 6.07 -0.21
N LEU A 191 -5.56 6.13 -1.49
CA LEU A 191 -6.53 6.31 -2.58
C LEU A 191 -7.49 5.12 -2.69
N HIS A 192 -6.99 3.90 -2.57
CA HIS A 192 -7.82 2.69 -2.66
C HIS A 192 -8.76 2.55 -1.47
N GLY A 193 -8.29 2.87 -0.26
CA GLY A 193 -9.15 2.93 0.93
C GLY A 193 -10.29 3.96 0.79
N ARG A 194 -10.04 5.09 0.11
CA ARG A 194 -11.10 6.08 -0.16
C ARG A 194 -12.10 5.59 -1.22
N ARG A 195 -11.63 4.98 -2.32
CA ARG A 195 -12.47 4.48 -3.42
C ARG A 195 -13.43 3.38 -2.95
N MET A 196 -12.98 2.55 -2.03
CA MET A 196 -13.70 1.35 -1.56
C MET A 196 -14.05 1.44 -0.07
N ALA A 197 -14.53 2.62 0.36
CA ALA A 197 -14.79 2.92 1.76
C ALA A 197 -15.75 1.94 2.47
N SER A 198 -16.64 1.29 1.71
CA SER A 198 -17.64 0.32 2.22
C SER A 198 -17.21 -1.15 2.11
N THR A 199 -16.04 -1.44 1.55
CA THR A 199 -15.58 -2.80 1.32
C THR A 199 -14.63 -3.22 2.43
N PHE A 200 -14.68 -4.48 2.88
CA PHE A 200 -13.67 -5.05 3.79
C PHE A 200 -12.66 -5.84 2.96
N PHE A 201 -11.37 -5.50 3.04
CA PHE A 201 -10.34 -6.20 2.27
C PHE A 201 -8.96 -6.16 2.93
N ARG A 202 -8.16 -7.18 2.63
CA ARG A 202 -6.72 -7.21 2.89
C ARG A 202 -5.99 -6.54 1.72
N MET A 203 -5.02 -5.69 2.04
CA MET A 203 -4.13 -5.07 1.06
C MET A 203 -2.92 -5.97 0.87
N ILE A 204 -2.77 -6.49 -0.34
CA ILE A 204 -1.64 -7.30 -0.77
C ILE A 204 -0.68 -6.39 -1.54
N PHE A 205 0.57 -6.25 -1.10
CA PHE A 205 1.49 -5.28 -1.70
C PHE A 205 2.83 -5.88 -2.13
N PHE A 206 3.54 -5.19 -3.05
CA PHE A 206 4.78 -5.64 -3.68
C PHE A 206 5.66 -4.49 -4.21
#